data_AF-A0A9W8IX96-F1
#
_entry.id   AF-A0A9W8IX96-F1
#
_cell.length_a   1.000
_cell.length_b   1.000
_cell.length_c   1.000
_cell.angle_alpha   90.00
_cell.angle_beta   90.00
_cell.angle_gamma   90.00
#
_symmetry.space_group_name_H-M   'P 1'
#
loop_
_entity.id
_entity.type
_entity.pdbx_description
1 polymer ?
#
loop_
_entity_poly.entity_id
_entity_poly.type
_entity_poly.pdbx_seq_one_letter_code
_entity_poly.pdbx_strand_id
1 'polypeptide(L)'
;MSSIASFFSSFVSTVHNDAPEEKVPEVVEEAAAEEEEEPEDLHPVIRDECKEKRCTQLAKHFEHCQEKVQAGEGFKGEDCVEELCTSSHVYFHMMHCIDDCAAPKLFEKLV
;
A
#
# COMPACT_ATOMS: atom_id res chain seq x y z
N MET A 1 -4.27 -41.98 -18.82
CA MET A 1 -4.76 -40.57 -18.80
C MET A 1 -3.56 -39.70 -18.42
N SER A 2 -2.73 -39.34 -19.41
CA SER A 2 -1.36 -38.83 -19.15
C SER A 2 -0.94 -37.69 -20.09
N SER A 3 -1.87 -37.00 -20.76
CA SER A 3 -1.50 -35.97 -21.75
C SER A 3 -1.61 -34.54 -21.24
N ILE A 4 -2.44 -34.28 -20.22
CA ILE A 4 -2.69 -32.90 -19.76
C ILE A 4 -1.56 -32.44 -18.81
N ALA A 5 -1.06 -33.31 -17.93
CA ALA A 5 0.03 -32.98 -17.02
C ALA A 5 1.35 -32.65 -17.75
N SER A 6 1.68 -33.36 -18.84
CA SER A 6 2.89 -33.08 -19.63
C SER A 6 2.83 -31.75 -20.39
N PHE A 7 1.64 -31.25 -20.72
CA PHE A 7 1.47 -29.98 -21.42
C PHE A 7 1.71 -28.77 -20.50
N PHE A 8 1.25 -28.84 -19.24
CA PHE A 8 1.51 -27.78 -18.26
C PHE A 8 2.95 -27.76 -17.74
N SER A 9 3.66 -28.90 -17.76
CA SER A 9 5.05 -28.97 -17.33
C SER A 9 6.03 -28.30 -18.32
N SER A 10 5.64 -28.09 -19.58
CA SER A 10 6.49 -27.43 -20.57
C SER A 10 6.37 -25.91 -20.57
N PHE A 11 5.38 -25.35 -19.84
CA PHE A 11 5.10 -23.91 -19.82
C PHE A 11 5.70 -23.20 -18.60
N VAL A 12 6.07 -23.96 -17.57
CA VAL A 12 6.77 -23.42 -16.39
C VAL A 12 8.21 -23.94 -16.44
N SER A 13 9.10 -23.13 -17.04
CA SER A 13 10.54 -23.32 -16.87
C SER A 13 10.83 -23.24 -15.37
N THR A 14 10.94 -24.39 -14.72
CA THR A 14 11.39 -24.48 -13.33
C THR A 14 12.84 -24.03 -13.29
N VAL A 15 13.06 -22.76 -12.96
CA VAL A 15 14.38 -22.22 -12.62
C VAL A 15 14.71 -22.73 -11.22
N HIS A 16 15.59 -23.72 -11.15
CA HIS A 16 16.28 -24.05 -9.90
C HIS A 16 17.37 -23.00 -9.67
N ASN A 17 17.19 -22.14 -8.67
CA ASN A 17 18.24 -21.24 -8.19
C ASN A 17 19.23 -22.05 -7.33
N ASP A 18 20.12 -22.79 -7.98
CA ASP A 18 21.24 -23.50 -7.34
C ASP A 18 22.49 -22.60 -7.45
N ALA A 19 22.53 -21.56 -6.61
CA ALA A 19 23.70 -20.72 -6.44
C ALA A 19 24.49 -21.22 -5.21
N PRO A 20 25.79 -21.56 -5.36
CA PRO A 20 26.58 -22.09 -4.25
C PRO A 20 26.81 -21.00 -3.19
N GLU A 21 26.62 -21.39 -1.94
CA GLU A 21 26.80 -20.58 -0.74
C GLU A 21 28.29 -20.24 -0.53
N GLU A 22 28.74 -19.08 -1.04
CA GLU A 22 30.09 -18.58 -0.82
C GLU A 22 30.11 -17.64 0.40
N LYS A 23 30.76 -18.11 1.47
CA LYS A 23 30.93 -17.41 2.75
C LYS A 23 31.85 -16.21 2.58
N VAL A 24 31.34 -15.01 2.82
CA VAL A 24 32.14 -13.77 2.89
C VAL A 24 32.53 -13.52 4.36
N PRO A 25 33.81 -13.27 4.69
CA PRO A 25 34.24 -13.04 6.06
C PRO A 25 33.83 -11.65 6.57
N GLU A 26 33.50 -11.67 7.86
CA GLU A 26 33.11 -10.59 8.76
C GLU A 26 34.19 -9.50 8.86
N VAL A 27 33.89 -8.29 8.40
CA VAL A 27 34.63 -7.07 8.76
C VAL A 27 33.63 -6.17 9.48
N VAL A 28 33.68 -6.25 10.81
CA VAL A 28 33.09 -5.26 11.72
C VAL A 28 34.00 -4.05 11.68
N GLU A 29 33.57 -2.99 11.01
CA GLU A 29 34.15 -1.66 11.15
C GLU A 29 33.07 -0.75 11.74
N GLU A 30 33.15 -0.57 13.06
CA GLU A 30 32.47 0.49 13.81
C GLU A 30 32.91 1.84 13.24
N ALA A 31 32.16 2.33 12.25
CA ALA A 31 32.20 3.72 11.83
C ALA A 31 31.04 4.44 12.51
N ALA A 32 31.39 5.49 13.24
CA ALA A 32 30.53 6.43 13.95
C ALA A 32 29.15 6.63 13.29
N ALA A 33 28.10 6.35 14.06
CA ALA A 33 26.77 6.83 13.78
C ALA A 33 26.75 8.36 13.97
N GLU A 34 27.17 9.09 12.94
CA GLU A 34 26.54 10.39 12.65
C GLU A 34 25.05 10.08 12.43
N GLU A 35 24.18 10.60 13.29
CA GLU A 35 22.74 10.68 13.00
C GLU A 35 22.60 11.52 11.73
N GLU A 36 22.61 10.88 10.56
CA GLU A 36 21.98 11.44 9.37
C GLU A 36 20.51 11.68 9.74
N GLU A 37 20.09 12.94 9.88
CA GLU A 37 18.68 13.28 9.91
C GLU A 37 18.06 12.77 8.60
N GLU A 38 17.38 11.63 8.66
CA GLU A 38 16.54 11.18 7.55
C GLU A 38 15.54 12.29 7.24
N PRO A 39 15.37 12.67 5.97
CA PRO A 39 14.37 13.66 5.60
C PRO A 39 12.98 13.17 6.03
N GLU A 40 12.21 14.03 6.73
CA GLU A 40 10.86 13.69 7.17
C GLU A 40 9.98 13.24 5.98
N ASP A 41 9.21 12.17 6.18
CA ASP A 41 8.23 11.72 5.17
C ASP A 41 7.11 12.76 5.01
N LEU A 42 7.07 13.42 3.85
CA LEU A 42 6.06 14.42 3.52
C LEU A 42 4.73 13.80 3.05
N HIS A 43 4.69 12.49 2.79
CA HIS A 43 3.49 11.80 2.31
C HIS A 43 2.28 11.93 3.25
N PRO A 44 2.38 11.75 4.59
CA PRO A 44 1.24 11.91 5.49
C PRO A 44 0.68 13.33 5.48
N VAL A 45 1.55 14.34 5.51
CA VAL A 45 1.17 15.76 5.50
C VAL A 45 0.39 16.10 4.23
N ILE A 46 0.86 15.62 3.07
CA ILE A 46 0.22 15.86 1.77
C ILE A 46 -1.13 15.12 1.68
N ARG A 47 -1.21 13.87 2.17
CA ARG A 47 -2.47 13.11 2.19
C ARG A 47 -3.53 13.79 3.05
N ASP A 48 -3.17 14.27 4.23
CA ASP A 48 -4.09 14.96 5.14
C ASP A 48 -4.59 16.28 4.54
N GLU A 49 -3.69 17.06 3.92
CA GLU A 49 -4.08 18.27 3.20
C GLU A 49 -5.10 17.96 2.08
N CYS A 50 -4.89 16.88 1.34
CA CYS A 50 -5.78 16.43 0.28
C CYS A 50 -7.12 15.91 0.82
N LYS A 51 -7.10 15.19 1.96
CA LYS A 51 -8.30 14.73 2.68
C LYS A 51 -9.16 15.92 3.11
N GLU A 52 -8.56 16.94 3.72
CA GLU A 52 -9.28 18.08 4.28
C GLU A 52 -9.79 19.06 3.22
N LYS A 53 -9.03 19.30 2.16
CA LYS A 53 -9.36 20.35 1.17
C LYS A 53 -10.16 19.84 -0.03
N ARG A 54 -9.74 18.72 -0.63
CA ARG A 54 -10.34 18.20 -1.87
C ARG A 54 -11.37 17.12 -1.59
N CYS A 55 -11.08 16.24 -0.63
CA CYS A 55 -11.83 15.00 -0.43
C CYS A 55 -12.72 15.02 0.82
N THR A 56 -13.04 16.20 1.35
CA THR A 56 -13.74 16.37 2.64
C THR A 56 -15.10 15.69 2.70
N GLN A 57 -15.87 15.72 1.60
CA GLN A 57 -17.20 15.10 1.54
C GLN A 57 -17.11 13.57 1.64
N LEU A 58 -16.05 13.00 1.07
CA LEU A 58 -15.79 11.57 1.05
C LEU A 58 -15.23 11.11 2.40
N ALA A 59 -14.37 11.93 3.01
CA ALA A 59 -13.94 11.74 4.39
C ALA A 59 -15.12 11.70 5.37
N LYS A 60 -16.12 12.59 5.20
CA LYS A 60 -17.33 12.60 6.03
C LYS A 60 -18.21 11.35 5.86
N HIS A 61 -18.32 10.82 4.64
CA HIS A 61 -19.06 9.56 4.42
C HIS A 61 -18.38 8.39 5.12
N PHE A 62 -17.06 8.31 4.99
CA PHE A 62 -16.27 7.32 5.69
C PHE A 62 -16.39 7.43 7.21
N GLU A 63 -16.28 8.64 7.76
CA GLU A 63 -16.45 8.91 9.20
C GLU A 63 -17.85 8.51 9.68
N HIS A 64 -18.90 8.83 8.90
CA HIS A 64 -20.26 8.42 9.23
C HIS A 64 -20.47 6.90 9.21
N CYS A 65 -19.87 6.20 8.25
CA CYS A 65 -19.86 4.73 8.26
C CYS A 65 -19.17 4.21 9.51
N GLN A 66 -18.00 4.75 9.86
CA GLN A 66 -17.26 4.33 11.04
C GLN A 66 -18.08 4.51 12.32
N GLU A 67 -18.76 5.65 12.47
CA GLU A 67 -19.65 5.91 13.59
C GLU A 67 -20.76 4.86 13.69
N LYS A 68 -21.43 4.53 12.58
CA LYS A 68 -22.49 3.52 12.55
C LYS A 68 -21.99 2.13 12.92
N VAL A 69 -20.87 1.71 12.36
CA VAL A 69 -20.28 0.39 12.62
C VAL A 69 -19.79 0.29 14.07
N GLN A 70 -19.14 1.34 14.60
CA GLN A 70 -18.67 1.38 15.98
C GLN A 70 -19.82 1.45 17.00
N ALA A 71 -20.93 2.13 16.65
CA ALA A 71 -22.13 2.19 17.48
C ALA A 71 -22.94 0.87 17.48
N GLY A 72 -22.59 -0.09 16.62
CA GLY A 72 -23.35 -1.33 16.45
C GLY A 72 -24.70 -1.12 15.74
N GLU A 73 -24.88 0.03 15.10
CA GLU A 73 -26.04 0.36 14.27
C GLU A 73 -25.88 -0.13 12.82
N GLY A 74 -24.69 -0.64 12.48
CA GLY A 74 -24.43 -1.30 11.20
C GLY A 74 -25.07 -2.68 11.06
N PHE A 75 -25.20 -3.16 9.83
CA PHE A 75 -25.65 -4.52 9.54
C PHE A 75 -24.64 -5.55 10.07
N LYS A 76 -25.10 -6.80 10.27
CA LYS A 76 -24.21 -7.90 10.68
C LYS A 76 -23.12 -8.11 9.61
N GLY A 77 -21.89 -7.77 9.95
CA GLY A 77 -20.75 -7.84 9.04
C GLY A 77 -20.61 -6.61 8.12
N GLU A 78 -21.30 -5.51 8.40
CA GLU A 78 -20.99 -4.21 7.78
C GLU A 78 -19.58 -3.79 8.20
N ASP A 79 -18.73 -3.56 7.21
CA ASP A 79 -17.47 -2.88 7.37
C ASP A 79 -17.48 -1.60 6.52
N CYS A 80 -16.60 -0.66 6.87
CA CYS A 80 -16.41 0.54 6.06
C CYS A 80 -15.35 0.32 4.98
N VAL A 81 -15.07 -0.94 4.64
CA VAL A 81 -14.11 -1.27 3.58
C VAL A 81 -14.74 -0.97 2.24
N GLU A 82 -16.06 -1.06 2.09
CA GLU A 82 -16.72 -0.53 0.88
C GLU A 82 -16.54 0.98 0.72
N GLU A 83 -16.30 1.76 1.78
CA GLU A 83 -15.99 3.20 1.67
C GLU A 83 -14.47 3.45 1.44
N LEU A 84 -13.61 2.47 1.76
CA LEU A 84 -12.14 2.54 1.66
C LEU A 84 -11.57 1.90 0.38
N CYS A 85 -12.04 0.71 0.03
CA CYS A 85 -11.49 -0.25 -0.92
C CYS A 85 -12.54 -1.32 -1.26
N THR A 86 -13.19 -1.29 -2.43
CA THR A 86 -13.54 -2.56 -3.09
C THR A 86 -12.70 -2.83 -4.33
N SER A 87 -12.37 -4.11 -4.38
CA SER A 87 -11.51 -4.79 -5.31
C SER A 87 -12.12 -4.78 -6.71
N SER A 88 -11.39 -4.22 -7.67
CA SER A 88 -10.73 -5.01 -8.72
C SER A 88 -10.58 -4.19 -10.01
N HIS A 89 -11.47 -3.24 -10.30
CA HIS A 89 -11.28 -2.29 -11.40
C HIS A 89 -11.98 -0.96 -11.10
N VAL A 90 -11.15 0.09 -10.90
CA VAL A 90 -11.48 1.52 -10.64
C VAL A 90 -11.82 1.84 -9.17
N TYR A 91 -10.89 2.57 -8.54
CA TYR A 91 -10.72 2.79 -7.11
C TYR A 91 -11.76 3.72 -6.45
N PHE A 92 -11.99 3.45 -5.17
CA PHE A 92 -13.03 3.99 -4.29
C PHE A 92 -12.84 5.46 -3.92
N HIS A 93 -13.95 6.17 -3.73
CA HIS A 93 -13.98 7.63 -3.78
C HIS A 93 -12.94 8.34 -2.91
N MET A 94 -12.81 8.01 -1.61
CA MET A 94 -11.97 8.80 -0.69
C MET A 94 -10.47 8.63 -0.96
N MET A 95 -9.94 7.40 -0.90
CA MET A 95 -8.50 7.18 -1.09
C MET A 95 -8.07 7.47 -2.53
N HIS A 96 -8.91 7.18 -3.52
CA HIS A 96 -8.62 7.58 -4.91
C HIS A 96 -8.54 9.10 -5.04
N CYS A 97 -9.49 9.84 -4.45
CA CYS A 97 -9.45 11.29 -4.45
C CYS A 97 -8.19 11.84 -3.75
N ILE A 98 -7.79 11.23 -2.63
CA ILE A 98 -6.59 11.64 -1.88
C ILE A 98 -5.34 11.35 -2.69
N ASP A 99 -5.21 10.15 -3.27
CA ASP A 99 -4.02 9.75 -4.04
C ASP A 99 -3.92 10.55 -5.36
N ASP A 100 -5.04 10.82 -6.04
CA ASP A 100 -5.10 11.70 -7.22
C ASP A 100 -4.69 13.15 -6.89
N CYS A 101 -4.84 13.56 -5.64
CA CYS A 101 -4.42 14.88 -5.16
C CYS A 101 -2.96 14.88 -4.68
N ALA A 102 -2.56 13.82 -3.99
CA ALA A 102 -1.28 13.70 -3.33
C ALA A 102 -0.15 13.35 -4.31
N ALA A 103 -0.42 12.52 -5.32
CA ALA A 103 0.58 12.06 -6.28
C ALA A 103 1.42 13.20 -6.90
N PRO A 104 0.83 14.22 -7.57
CA PRO A 104 1.64 15.27 -8.17
C PRO A 104 2.42 16.09 -7.13
N LYS A 105 1.81 16.36 -5.96
CA LYS A 105 2.44 17.15 -4.89
C LYS A 105 3.60 16.42 -4.22
N LEU A 106 3.48 15.10 -4.07
CA LEU A 106 4.50 14.27 -3.44
C LEU A 106 5.73 14.18 -4.34
N PHE A 107 5.53 13.86 -5.63
CA PHE A 107 6.65 13.74 -6.58
C PHE A 107 7.32 15.09 -6.89
N GLU A 108 6.68 16.23 -6.63
CA GLU A 108 7.34 17.55 -6.66
C GLU A 108 8.32 17.76 -5.49
N LYS A 109 8.17 17.02 -4.39
CA LYS A 109 8.99 17.15 -3.17
C LYS A 109 10.11 16.12 -3.07
N LEU A 110 9.94 14.98 -3.77
CA LEU A 110 10.95 13.93 -3.89
C LEU A 110 11.94 14.32 -4.99
N VAL A 111 13.00 15.05 -4.62
CA VAL A 111 14.11 15.45 -5.50
C VAL A 111 15.33 14.58 -5.23
#